data_AF-A0A6G2PUD0-F1
#
_entry.id   AF-A0A6G2PUD0-F1
#
_cell.length_a   1.000
_cell.length_b   1.000
_cell.length_c   1.000
_cell.angle_alpha   90.00
_cell.angle_beta   90.00
_cell.angle_gamma   90.00
#
_symmetry.space_group_name_H-M   'P 1'
#
loop_
_entity.id
_entity.type
_entity.pdbx_description
1 polymer ?
#
loop_
_entity_poly.entity_id
_entity_poly.type
_entity_poly.pdbx_seq_one_letter_code
_entity_poly.pdbx_strand_id
1 'polypeptide(L)'
;GALVARGAPGPALVRLAGRDTDLLVIGTGGRGRLRRALWPSVSRHCLAHATCPVLAIPPSPLHAALTHAHRRNALRLRLDSGDVEREFGIAPPGA
;
A
#
# COMPACT_ATOMS: atom_id res chain seq x y z
N GLY A 1 -2.65 -3.26 17.97
CA GLY A 1 -1.20 -3.03 18.18
C GLY A 1 -0.46 -3.29 16.88
N ALA A 2 0.69 -2.66 16.65
CA ALA A 2 1.54 -2.95 15.50
C ALA A 2 2.66 -3.93 15.89
N LEU A 3 2.97 -4.88 15.01
CA LEU A 3 4.07 -5.83 15.16
C LEU A 3 5.19 -5.46 14.18
N VAL A 4 6.45 -5.54 14.64
CA VAL A 4 7.63 -5.44 13.77
C VAL A 4 8.33 -6.78 13.72
N ALA A 5 8.48 -7.35 12.53
CA ALA A 5 9.21 -8.57 12.29
C ALA A 5 10.55 -8.27 11.59
N ARG A 6 11.61 -9.00 11.95
CA ARG A 6 12.93 -8.92 11.28
C ARG A 6 13.06 -9.99 10.20
N GLY A 7 13.72 -9.64 9.09
CA GLY A 7 14.04 -10.57 8.00
C GLY A 7 13.76 -9.98 6.61
N ALA A 8 13.93 -10.81 5.57
CA ALA A 8 13.54 -10.45 4.21
C ALA A 8 11.99 -10.28 4.14
N PRO A 9 11.46 -9.16 3.61
CA PRO A 9 10.05 -8.84 3.77
C PRO A 9 9.08 -9.89 3.21
N GLY A 10 9.34 -10.42 2.01
CA GLY A 10 8.48 -11.44 1.39
C GLY A 10 8.33 -12.69 2.27
N PRO A 11 9.43 -13.39 2.58
CA PRO A 11 9.39 -14.57 3.45
C PRO A 11 8.83 -14.29 4.85
N ALA A 12 9.11 -13.11 5.40
CA ALA A 12 8.58 -12.73 6.72
C ALA A 12 7.06 -12.55 6.70
N LEU A 13 6.52 -11.90 5.67
CA LEU A 13 5.07 -11.69 5.50
C LEU A 13 4.34 -13.02 5.26
N VAL A 14 4.85 -13.87 4.37
CA VAL A 14 4.26 -15.18 4.07
C VAL A 14 4.22 -16.06 5.32
N ARG A 15 5.31 -16.09 6.10
CA ARG A 15 5.35 -16.87 7.34
C ARG A 15 4.39 -16.33 8.39
N LEU A 16 4.21 -15.01 8.47
CA LEU A 16 3.32 -14.40 9.45
C LEU A 16 1.84 -14.60 9.08
N ALA A 17 1.50 -14.48 7.79
CA ALA A 17 0.18 -14.76 7.24
C ALA A 17 0.04 -16.23 6.81
N GLY A 18 0.39 -17.14 7.71
CA GLY A 18 0.51 -18.56 7.41
C GLY A 18 -0.79 -19.36 7.59
N ARG A 19 -1.86 -18.76 8.12
CA ARG A 19 -3.14 -19.46 8.31
C ARG A 19 -4.01 -19.25 7.09
N ASP A 20 -4.75 -20.28 6.70
CA ASP A 20 -5.65 -20.21 5.53
C ASP A 20 -6.82 -19.22 5.73
N THR A 21 -7.11 -18.87 6.99
CA THR A 21 -8.11 -17.85 7.37
C THR A 21 -7.60 -16.41 7.27
N ASP A 22 -6.29 -16.20 7.07
CA ASP A 22 -5.70 -14.87 7.01
C ASP A 22 -5.98 -14.20 5.65
N LEU A 23 -5.91 -12.87 5.61
CA LEU A 23 -5.87 -12.10 4.36
C LEU A 23 -4.60 -11.26 4.33
N LEU A 24 -3.71 -11.57 3.39
CA LEU A 24 -2.47 -10.81 3.22
C LEU A 24 -2.69 -9.64 2.26
N VAL A 25 -2.77 -8.44 2.81
CA VAL A 25 -2.89 -7.20 2.02
C VAL A 25 -1.51 -6.60 1.75
N ILE A 26 -1.20 -6.36 0.48
CA ILE A 26 0.09 -5.81 0.04
C ILE A 26 -0.09 -4.73 -1.02
N GLY A 27 0.74 -3.69 -0.97
CA GLY A 27 0.88 -2.76 -2.10
C GLY A 27 1.74 -3.36 -3.20
N THR A 28 1.40 -3.07 -4.47
CA THR A 28 2.24 -3.45 -5.62
C THR A 28 3.29 -2.39 -5.97
N GLY A 29 3.10 -1.17 -5.46
CA GLY A 29 4.06 -0.07 -5.49
C GLY A 29 4.31 0.56 -6.87
N GLY A 30 4.50 1.89 -6.89
CA GLY A 30 4.88 2.66 -8.07
C GLY A 30 6.38 2.73 -8.31
N ARG A 31 7.14 1.65 -8.08
CA ARG A 31 8.58 1.66 -8.38
C ARG A 31 8.76 1.80 -9.89
N GLY A 32 9.51 2.80 -10.35
CA GLY A 32 9.87 2.94 -11.76
C GLY A 32 10.49 1.65 -12.31
N ARG A 33 10.34 1.40 -13.62
CA ARG A 33 10.72 0.14 -14.29
C ARG A 33 12.12 -0.39 -13.89
N LEU A 34 13.09 0.50 -13.67
CA LEU A 34 14.45 0.14 -13.22
C LEU A 34 14.50 -0.48 -11.80
N ARG A 35 13.74 0.04 -10.82
CA ARG A 35 13.70 -0.51 -9.44
C ARG A 35 12.96 -1.84 -9.33
N ARG A 36 12.15 -2.20 -10.34
CA ARG A 36 11.52 -3.53 -10.44
C ARG A 36 12.47 -4.60 -10.97
N ALA A 37 13.47 -4.22 -11.77
CA ALA A 37 14.44 -5.16 -12.32
C ALA A 37 15.57 -5.49 -11.32
N LEU A 38 15.96 -4.52 -10.48
CA LEU A 38 17.14 -4.65 -9.61
C LEU A 38 16.89 -5.30 -8.26
N TRP A 39 15.64 -5.36 -7.78
CA TRP A 39 15.32 -5.94 -6.47
C TRP A 39 14.21 -6.99 -6.56
N PRO A 40 14.35 -8.11 -5.81
CA PRO A 40 13.26 -9.07 -5.64
C PRO A 40 11.98 -8.36 -5.20
N SER A 41 10.92 -8.52 -5.98
CA SER A 41 9.62 -7.93 -5.68
C SER A 41 8.97 -8.68 -4.52
N VAL A 42 8.77 -7.97 -3.40
CA VAL A 42 8.04 -8.49 -2.23
C VAL A 42 6.65 -8.97 -2.64
N SER A 43 5.93 -8.15 -3.41
CA SER A 43 4.58 -8.47 -3.88
C SER A 43 4.56 -9.74 -4.73
N ARG A 44 5.55 -9.92 -5.62
CA ARG A 44 5.68 -11.14 -6.43
C ARG A 44 5.99 -12.36 -5.58
N HIS A 45 6.84 -12.21 -4.56
CA HIS A 45 7.15 -13.31 -3.64
C HIS A 45 5.89 -13.72 -2.85
N CYS A 46 5.16 -12.77 -2.28
CA CYS A 46 3.93 -13.08 -1.54
C CYS A 46 2.88 -13.76 -2.42
N LEU A 47 2.63 -13.25 -3.63
CA LEU A 47 1.68 -13.85 -4.57
C LEU A 47 2.04 -15.28 -4.97
N ALA A 48 3.33 -15.61 -4.99
CA ALA A 48 3.80 -16.95 -5.39
C ALA A 48 3.87 -17.96 -4.25
N HIS A 49 3.91 -17.53 -2.98
CA HIS A 49 4.22 -18.42 -1.85
C HIS A 49 3.26 -18.31 -0.66
N ALA A 50 2.36 -17.33 -0.61
CA ALA A 50 1.37 -17.24 0.45
C ALA A 50 0.40 -18.44 0.37
N THR A 51 0.09 -19.02 1.52
CA THR A 51 -0.92 -20.08 1.66
C THR A 51 -2.33 -19.49 1.80
N CYS A 52 -2.42 -18.23 2.20
CA CYS A 52 -3.67 -17.50 2.36
C CYS A 52 -4.01 -16.64 1.13
N PRO A 53 -5.28 -16.19 0.97
CA PRO A 53 -5.64 -15.16 -0.01
C PRO A 53 -4.75 -13.91 0.09
N VAL A 54 -4.38 -13.37 -1.06
CA VAL A 54 -3.54 -12.18 -1.18
C VAL A 54 -4.29 -11.08 -1.92
N LEU A 55 -4.46 -9.92 -1.28
CA LEU A 55 -5.03 -8.73 -1.90
C LEU A 55 -3.90 -7.77 -2.31
N ALA A 56 -3.65 -7.68 -3.61
CA ALA A 56 -2.65 -6.80 -4.19
C ALA A 56 -3.25 -5.46 -4.61
N ILE A 57 -2.87 -4.38 -3.92
CA ILE A 57 -3.41 -3.04 -4.15
C ILE A 57 -2.52 -2.28 -5.16
N PRO A 58 -3.05 -1.84 -6.32
CA PRO A 58 -2.32 -0.99 -7.25
C PRO A 58 -2.13 0.44 -6.69
N PRO A 59 -1.16 1.21 -7.20
CA PRO A 59 -1.05 2.62 -6.87
C PRO A 59 -2.35 3.35 -7.26
N SER A 60 -2.89 4.17 -6.34
CA SER A 60 -4.10 4.97 -6.59
C SER A 60 -3.75 6.45 -6.80
N PRO A 61 -4.61 7.23 -7.48
CA PRO A 61 -4.46 8.69 -7.55
C PRO A 61 -4.38 9.34 -6.16
N LEU A 62 -5.14 8.81 -5.19
CA LEU A 62 -5.05 9.19 -3.78
C LEU A 62 -3.66 9.00 -3.21
N HIS A 63 -2.96 7.92 -3.55
CA HIS A 63 -1.58 7.71 -3.11
C HIS A 63 -0.63 8.82 -3.62
N ALA A 64 -0.81 9.29 -4.86
CA ALA A 64 -0.04 10.41 -5.41
C ALA A 64 -0.37 11.72 -4.70
N ALA A 65 -1.67 12.02 -4.51
CA ALA A 65 -2.14 13.18 -3.77
C ALA A 65 -1.63 13.18 -2.32
N LEU A 66 -1.68 12.05 -1.62
CA LEU A 66 -1.11 11.88 -0.28
C LEU A 66 0.40 12.06 -0.24
N THR A 67 1.12 11.66 -1.27
CA THR A 67 2.58 11.86 -1.35
C THR A 67 2.91 13.34 -1.52
N HIS A 68 2.11 14.08 -2.30
CA HIS A 68 2.23 15.54 -2.44
C HIS A 68 1.84 16.26 -1.14
N ALA A 69 0.74 15.85 -0.54
CA ALA A 69 0.24 16.33 0.74
C ALA A 69 1.25 16.07 1.87
N HIS A 70 1.88 14.90 1.94
CA HIS A 70 2.93 14.59 2.92
C HIS A 70 4.15 15.51 2.81
N ARG A 71 4.54 15.95 1.61
CA ARG A 71 5.61 16.95 1.45
C ARG A 71 5.20 18.32 2.02
N ARG A 72 3.93 18.71 1.88
CA ARG A 72 3.38 19.94 2.49
C ARG A 72 3.22 19.81 4.01
N ASN A 73 2.75 18.66 4.49
CA ASN A 73 2.65 18.35 5.92
C ASN A 73 4.03 18.28 6.59
N ALA A 74 5.04 17.76 5.89
CA ALA A 74 6.43 17.78 6.35
C ALA A 74 6.97 19.22 6.55
N LEU A 75 6.34 20.21 5.92
CA LEU A 75 6.58 21.65 6.09
C LEU A 75 5.60 22.30 7.11
N ARG A 76 4.90 21.50 7.95
CA ARG A 76 3.89 21.94 8.94
C ARG A 76 2.69 22.72 8.37
N LEU A 77 2.38 22.56 7.09
CA LEU A 77 1.11 23.06 6.55
C LEU A 77 0.03 22.02 6.82
N ARG A 78 -0.86 22.30 7.80
CA ARG A 78 -2.00 21.45 8.15
C ARG A 78 -2.77 21.07 6.88
N LEU A 79 -2.97 19.77 6.66
CA LEU A 79 -3.96 19.30 5.69
C LEU A 79 -5.35 19.61 6.23
N ASP A 80 -6.03 20.51 5.55
CA ASP A 80 -7.45 20.74 5.72
C ASP A 80 -8.21 19.59 5.03
N SER A 81 -9.05 18.90 5.79
CA SER A 81 -9.86 17.79 5.30
C SER A 81 -10.77 18.21 4.13
N GLY A 82 -11.08 19.51 4.00
CA GLY A 82 -11.94 20.06 2.95
C GLY A 82 -11.36 20.10 1.53
N ASP A 83 -10.07 19.80 1.34
CA ASP A 83 -9.47 19.69 0.00
C ASP A 83 -9.58 18.27 -0.59
N VAL A 84 -9.65 17.24 0.27
CA VAL A 84 -9.79 15.84 -0.16
C VAL A 84 -11.21 15.58 -0.70
N GLU A 85 -12.24 16.21 -0.13
CA GLU A 85 -13.63 16.09 -0.59
C GLU A 85 -13.86 16.72 -1.98
N ARG A 86 -13.14 17.80 -2.32
CA ARG A 86 -13.27 18.48 -3.62
C ARG A 86 -12.53 17.78 -4.76
N GLU A 87 -11.41 17.11 -4.47
CA GLU A 87 -10.57 16.48 -5.49
C GLU A 87 -11.05 15.07 -5.91
N PHE A 88 -11.77 14.35 -5.03
CA PHE A 88 -12.23 12.98 -5.29
C PHE A 88 -13.67 12.83 -5.79
N GLY A 89 -14.45 13.91 -5.90
CA GLY A 89 -15.75 13.89 -6.58
C GLY A 89 -16.64 12.70 -6.21
N ILE A 90 -16.71 12.34 -4.93
CA ILE A 90 -17.67 11.33 -4.46
C ILE A 90 -18.98 12.09 -4.27
N ALA A 91 -19.81 12.11 -5.31
CA ALA A 91 -21.19 12.49 -5.14
C ALA A 91 -21.84 11.54 -4.12
N PRO A 92 -22.62 12.04 -3.14
CA PRO A 92 -23.35 11.16 -2.22
C PRO A 92 -24.28 10.24 -3.03
N PRO A 93 -24.45 8.97 -2.64
CA PRO A 93 -25.35 8.07 -3.35
C PRO A 93 -26.79 8.59 -3.21
N GLY A 94 -27.39 9.00 -4.33
CA GLY A 94 -28.81 9.38 -4.41
C GLY A 94 -29.12 10.75 -5.05
N ALA A 95 -28.45 11.12 -6.15
CA ALA A 95 -28.96 12.14 -7.07
C ALA A 95 -29.79 11.49 -8.18
#